data_AF-W4QUX2-F1
#
_entry.id   AF-W4QUX2-F1
#
_cell.length_a   1.000
_cell.length_b   1.000
_cell.length_c   1.000
_cell.angle_alpha   90.00
_cell.angle_beta   90.00
_cell.angle_gamma   90.00
#
_symmetry.space_group_name_H-M   'P 1'
#
loop_
_entity.id
_entity.type
_entity.pdbx_description
1 polymer ?
#
loop_
_entity_poly.entity_id
_entity_poly.type
_entity_poly.pdbx_seq_one_letter_code
_entity_poly.pdbx_strand_id
1 'polypeptide(L)' 'MLRTEIKSLYGDSHLGHVFEDGPKERGGRRYCVNSAALCFIPLNELEEKGYGEYRALFSCTKNRT' A
#
# COMPACT_ATOMS: atom_id res chain seq x y z
N MET A 1 -23.95 1.57 -6.16
CA MET A 1 -22.74 1.50 -7.01
C MET A 1 -22.04 0.20 -6.70
N LEU A 2 -21.72 -0.61 -7.71
CA LEU A 2 -20.89 -1.81 -7.54
C LEU A 2 -19.46 -1.35 -7.21
N ARG A 3 -18.94 -1.77 -6.05
CA ARG A 3 -17.56 -1.50 -5.62
C ARG A 3 -16.92 -2.82 -5.19
N THR A 4 -15.62 -2.92 -5.38
CA THR A 4 -14.85 -4.09 -4.93
C THR A 4 -14.15 -3.73 -3.63
N GLU A 5 -14.56 -4.37 -2.54
CA GLU A 5 -13.93 -4.22 -1.22
C GLU A 5 -12.52 -4.82 -1.21
N ILE A 6 -11.61 -4.19 -0.47
CA ILE A 6 -10.28 -4.74 -0.15
C ILE A 6 -10.16 -4.96 1.37
N LYS A 7 -9.60 -6.10 1.75
CA LYS A 7 -9.38 -6.51 3.13
C LYS A 7 -7.95 -6.98 3.36
N SER A 8 -7.49 -6.94 4.60
CA SER A 8 -6.18 -7.48 4.96
C SER A 8 -6.20 -9.02 4.94
N LEU A 9 -5.16 -9.65 4.37
CA LEU A 9 -5.11 -11.11 4.23
C LEU A 9 -5.10 -11.82 5.59
N TYR A 10 -4.31 -11.31 6.54
CA TYR A 10 -4.11 -11.97 7.84
C TYR A 10 -5.13 -11.55 8.91
N GLY A 11 -5.73 -10.37 8.79
CA GLY A 11 -6.62 -9.81 9.81
C GLY A 11 -8.08 -9.68 9.40
N ASP A 12 -8.42 -10.03 8.15
CA ASP A 12 -9.73 -9.81 7.49
C ASP A 12 -10.32 -8.40 7.73
N SER A 13 -9.46 -7.42 8.02
CA SER A 13 -9.87 -6.10 8.42
C SER A 13 -10.19 -5.28 7.19
N HIS A 14 -11.30 -4.52 7.22
CA HIS A 14 -11.67 -3.63 6.15
C HIS A 14 -10.58 -2.59 5.91
N LEU A 15 -10.05 -2.54 4.68
CA LEU A 15 -9.06 -1.54 4.27
C LEU A 15 -9.71 -0.43 3.46
N GLY A 16 -10.63 -0.76 2.56
CA GLY A 16 -11.28 0.20 1.66
C GLY A 16 -11.80 -0.45 0.39
N HIS A 17 -11.59 0.21 -0.76
CA HIS A 17 -12.08 -0.25 -2.06
C HIS A 17 -11.04 -0.10 -3.17
N VAL A 18 -11.15 -0.91 -4.23
CA VAL A 18 -10.37 -0.77 -5.46
C VAL A 18 -11.25 -0.27 -6.62
N PHE A 19 -10.69 0.62 -7.44
CA PHE A 19 -11.33 1.21 -8.61
C PHE A 19 -10.42 1.06 -9.85
N GLU A 20 -11.02 1.09 -11.05
CA GLU A 20 -10.32 1.00 -12.34
C GLU A 20 -10.03 2.38 -12.97
N ASP A 21 -10.12 3.44 -12.15
CA ASP A 21 -9.87 4.83 -12.54
C ASP A 21 -8.44 5.30 -12.16
N GLY A 22 -7.52 4.36 -12.00
CA GLY A 22 -6.12 4.65 -11.67
C GLY A 22 -5.30 5.08 -12.90
N PRO A 23 -4.07 5.57 -12.69
CA PRO A 23 -3.17 5.94 -13.78
C PRO A 23 -2.82 4.73 -14.66
N LYS A 24 -3.04 4.84 -15.97
CA LYS A 24 -2.91 3.71 -16.92
C LYS A 24 -1.48 3.19 -17.00
N GLU A 25 -0.50 4.08 -16.94
CA GLU A 25 0.94 3.76 -16.94
C GLU A 25 1.39 3.01 -15.67
N ARG A 26 0.53 2.94 -14.65
CA ARG A 26 0.76 2.21 -13.40
C ARG A 26 -0.14 0.97 -13.24
N GLY A 27 -0.85 0.57 -14.29
CA GLY A 27 -1.74 -0.59 -14.30
C GLY A 27 -3.23 -0.25 -14.13
N GLY A 28 -3.61 1.03 -14.13
CA GLY A 28 -5.01 1.47 -14.22
C GLY A 28 -5.86 1.25 -12.96
N ARG A 29 -5.28 0.74 -11.87
CA ARG A 29 -6.02 0.47 -10.61
C ARG A 29 -5.70 1.49 -9.54
N ARG A 30 -6.74 1.97 -8.85
CA ARG A 30 -6.63 2.85 -7.69
C ARG A 30 -7.10 2.13 -6.44
N TYR A 31 -6.18 1.90 -5.51
CA TYR A 31 -6.48 1.34 -4.19
C TYR A 31 -6.80 2.49 -3.23
N CYS A 32 -8.08 2.66 -2.91
CA CYS A 32 -8.55 3.65 -1.96
C CYS A 32 -8.61 3.01 -0.58
N VAL A 33 -7.57 3.27 0.23
CA VAL A 33 -7.39 2.71 1.58
C VAL A 33 -7.65 3.79 2.63
N ASN A 34 -8.33 3.42 3.71
CA ASN A 34 -8.58 4.31 4.83
C ASN A 34 -7.31 4.49 5.67
N SER A 35 -7.00 5.74 6.05
CA SER A 35 -5.84 6.03 6.91
C SER A 35 -5.97 5.38 8.29
N ALA A 36 -7.19 5.29 8.84
CA ALA A 36 -7.45 4.63 10.12
C ALA A 36 -7.14 3.12 10.13
N ALA A 37 -7.03 2.49 8.95
CA ALA A 37 -6.70 1.08 8.81
C ALA A 37 -5.18 0.83 8.64
N LEU A 38 -4.35 1.88 8.66
CA LEU A 38 -2.91 1.80 8.38
C LEU A 38 -2.08 2.43 9.51
N CYS A 39 -0.90 1.86 9.74
CA CYS A 39 0.15 2.47 10.55
C CYS A 39 1.37 2.70 9.67
N PHE A 40 1.79 3.96 9.52
CA PHE A 40 2.95 4.30 8.72
C PHE A 40 4.26 4.00 9.48
N ILE A 41 5.20 3.33 8.82
CA ILE A 41 6.54 3.07 9.34
C ILE A 41 7.56 3.74 8.40
N PRO A 42 8.31 4.74 8.87
CA PRO A 42 9.39 5.36 8.12
C PRO A 42 10.49 4.36 7.70
N LEU A 43 11.13 4.60 6.55
CA LEU A 43 12.18 3.72 6.00
C LEU A 43 13.38 3.54 6.95
N ASN A 44 13.71 4.57 7.72
CA ASN A 44 14.77 4.54 8.73
C ASN A 44 14.38 3.79 10.01
N GLU A 45 13.08 3.54 10.25
CA GLU A 45 12.57 2.82 11.43
C GLU A 45 12.27 1.34 11.15
N LEU A 46 12.38 0.88 9.89
CA LEU A 46 12.03 -0.50 9.52
C LEU A 46 12.81 -1.54 10.34
N GLU A 47 14.12 -1.37 10.49
CA GLU A 47 14.97 -2.32 11.23
C GLU A 47 14.57 -2.39 12.72
N GLU A 48 14.40 -1.23 13.35
CA GLU A 48 14.04 -1.13 14.77
C GLU A 48 12.68 -1.75 15.06
N LYS A 49 11.72 -1.59 14.14
CA LYS A 49 10.37 -2.16 14.29
C LYS A 49 10.24 -3.62 13.85
N GLY A 50 11.34 -4.26 13.44
CA GLY A 50 11.34 -5.66 13.01
C GLY A 50 10.87 -5.92 11.58
N TYR A 51 10.83 -4.88 10.74
CA TYR A 51 10.43 -4.94 9.33
C TYR A 51 11.62 -4.78 8.36
N GLY A 52 12.84 -5.09 8.79
CA GLY A 52 14.07 -4.93 8.00
C GLY A 52 14.06 -5.65 6.65
N GLU A 53 13.38 -6.81 6.57
CA GLU A 53 13.23 -7.58 5.32
C GLU A 53 12.61 -6.77 4.17
N TYR A 54 11.74 -5.81 4.47
CA TYR A 54 11.03 -4.99 3.47
C TYR A 54 11.91 -3.87 2.90
N ARG A 55 13.10 -3.62 3.47
CA ARG A 55 14.03 -2.60 2.97
C ARG A 55 14.42 -2.82 1.51
N ALA A 56 14.47 -4.09 1.07
CA ALA A 56 14.76 -4.47 -0.31
C ALA A 56 13.73 -3.95 -1.32
N LEU A 57 12.51 -3.60 -0.90
CA LEU A 57 11.49 -3.03 -1.79
C LEU A 57 11.79 -1.57 -2.18
N PHE A 58 12.65 -0.89 -1.44
CA PHE A 58 12.95 0.53 -1.64
C PHE A 58 14.28 0.79 -2.35
N SER A 59 15.12 -0.23 -2.55
CA SER A 59 16.48 -0.09 -3.10
C SER A 59 16.54 0.19 -4.61
N CYS A 60 15.39 0.19 -5.32
CA CYS A 60 15.34 0.35 -6.78
C CYS A 60 14.80 1.71 -7.25
N THR A 61 14.51 2.67 -6.37
CA THR A 61 13.86 3.92 -6.82
C THR A 61 14.88 4.88 -7.42
N LYS A 62 15.14 4.76 -8.74
CA LYS A 62 15.61 5.89 -9.54
C LYS A 62 14.58 7.00 -9.45
N ASN A 63 15.06 8.18 -9.05
CA ASN A 63 14.33 9.45 -8.97
C ASN A 63 13.30 9.62 -10.08
N ARG A 64 12.04 9.81 -9.70
CA ARG A 64 11.00 10.38 -10.57
C ARG A 64 10.74 11.80 -10.06
N THR A 65 11.52 12.74 -10.58
CA THR A 65 11.12 14.17 -10.70
C THR A 65 9.81 14.29 -11.44
#